data_AF-A0A847ARG6-F1
#
_entry.id   AF-A0A847ARG6-F1
#
_cell.length_a   1.000
_cell.length_b   1.000
_cell.length_c   1.000
_cell.angle_alpha   90.00
_cell.angle_beta   90.00
_cell.angle_gamma   90.00
#
_symmetry.space_group_name_H-M   'P 1'
#
loop_
_entity.id
_entity.type
_entity.pdbx_description
1 polymer ?
#
loop_
_entity_poly.entity_id
_entity_poly.type
_entity_poly.pdbx_seq_one_letter_code
_entity_poly.pdbx_strand_id
1 'polypeptide(L)'
;MYKEELSIISQAILNEMEGYEFYKMAGEQAKTQGTKDAFMSLANEELKHAEYLRKLWTVLSDGGELKIEEILSSGITIPSPDIYNWDKVDKLYATLEMSIFGIGMQMEKSSIDFYEDAKEKVKSQTSKDLFDLLIKWEKVHLDQFSNRYNMLKEDWWAEQRFAPF
;
A
#
# COMPACT_ATOMS: atom_id res chain seq x y z
N MET A 1 -18.23 17.95 14.29
CA MET A 1 -18.05 16.63 14.96
C MET A 1 -17.64 15.65 13.87
N TYR A 2 -16.39 15.20 13.89
CA TYR A 2 -15.73 14.43 12.82
C TYR A 2 -16.18 12.96 12.73
N LYS A 3 -17.47 12.67 12.95
CA LYS A 3 -17.95 11.28 13.12
C LYS A 3 -17.71 10.44 11.86
N GLU A 4 -17.89 11.04 10.69
CA GLU A 4 -17.69 10.39 9.40
C GLU A 4 -16.21 10.21 9.11
N GLU A 5 -15.39 11.24 9.30
CA GLU A 5 -13.93 11.17 9.15
C GLU A 5 -13.30 10.13 10.09
N LEU A 6 -13.71 10.10 11.36
CA LEU A 6 -13.22 9.12 12.33
C LEU A 6 -13.56 7.69 11.92
N SER A 7 -14.76 7.45 11.37
CA SER A 7 -15.15 6.13 10.87
C SER A 7 -14.31 5.71 9.68
N ILE A 8 -14.04 6.64 8.75
CA ILE A 8 -13.23 6.36 7.57
C ILE A 8 -11.78 6.10 7.97
N ILE A 9 -11.21 6.92 8.86
CA ILE A 9 -9.85 6.71 9.38
C ILE A 9 -9.75 5.38 10.12
N SER A 10 -10.77 4.96 10.87
CA SER A 10 -10.80 3.63 11.49
C SER A 10 -10.74 2.50 10.47
N GLN A 11 -11.46 2.62 9.35
CA GLN A 11 -11.39 1.64 8.27
C GLN A 11 -10.03 1.66 7.56
N ALA A 12 -9.47 2.84 7.32
CA ALA A 12 -8.13 3.00 6.75
C ALA A 12 -7.08 2.29 7.62
N ILE A 13 -7.11 2.47 8.95
CA ILE A 13 -6.22 1.75 9.89
C ILE A 13 -6.39 0.24 9.75
N LEU A 14 -7.61 -0.26 9.57
CA LEU A 14 -7.83 -1.69 9.38
C LEU A 14 -7.19 -2.19 8.07
N ASN A 15 -7.41 -1.47 6.96
CA ASN A 15 -6.84 -1.83 5.65
C ASN A 15 -5.30 -1.92 5.71
N GLU A 16 -4.64 -0.92 6.31
CA GLU A 16 -3.18 -0.88 6.45
C GLU A 16 -2.67 -2.01 7.37
N MET A 17 -3.42 -2.37 8.42
CA MET A 17 -3.05 -3.51 9.27
C MET A 17 -3.21 -4.86 8.54
N GLU A 18 -4.22 -4.99 7.67
CA GLU A 18 -4.39 -6.15 6.80
C GLU A 18 -3.27 -6.23 5.75
N GLY A 19 -2.88 -5.10 5.15
CA GLY A 19 -1.71 -4.97 4.29
C GLY A 19 -0.43 -5.39 4.98
N TYR A 20 -0.19 -4.88 6.20
CA TYR A 20 0.96 -5.25 7.03
C TYR A 20 1.07 -6.77 7.23
N GLU A 21 0.00 -7.43 7.70
CA GLU A 21 0.05 -8.87 7.94
C GLU A 21 0.18 -9.65 6.62
N PHE A 22 -0.47 -9.20 5.54
CA PHE A 22 -0.33 -9.80 4.23
C PHE A 22 1.12 -9.78 3.74
N TYR A 23 1.77 -8.61 3.71
CA TYR A 23 3.14 -8.48 3.23
C TYR A 23 4.15 -9.15 4.16
N LYS A 24 3.91 -9.14 5.47
CA LYS A 24 4.72 -9.90 6.42
C LYS A 24 4.64 -11.41 6.14
N MET A 25 3.44 -11.95 5.96
CA MET A 25 3.26 -13.36 5.59
C MET A 25 3.90 -13.69 4.23
N ALA A 26 3.85 -12.77 3.25
CA ALA A 26 4.52 -12.91 1.97
C ALA A 26 6.05 -12.97 2.13
N GLY A 27 6.62 -12.08 2.95
CA GLY A 27 8.05 -12.06 3.28
C GLY A 27 8.51 -13.32 4.01
N GLU A 28 7.68 -13.88 4.90
CA GLU A 28 7.96 -15.17 5.57
C GLU A 28 7.95 -16.36 4.60
N GLN A 29 7.14 -16.29 3.54
CA GLN A 29 7.05 -17.33 2.50
C GLN A 29 8.06 -17.18 1.38
N ALA A 30 8.66 -16.00 1.25
CA ALA A 30 9.64 -15.67 0.23
C ALA A 30 10.82 -16.64 0.21
N LYS A 31 11.33 -16.91 -0.98
CA LYS A 31 12.35 -17.95 -1.22
C LYS A 31 13.74 -17.40 -1.44
N THR A 32 13.86 -16.08 -1.60
CA THR A 32 15.12 -15.36 -1.71
C THR A 32 15.17 -14.30 -0.61
N GLN A 33 16.40 -13.92 -0.22
CA GLN A 33 16.58 -12.90 0.82
C GLN A 33 16.09 -11.53 0.34
N GLY A 34 16.37 -11.13 -0.91
CA GLY A 34 15.89 -9.86 -1.44
C GLY A 34 14.36 -9.77 -1.55
N THR A 35 13.67 -10.83 -1.98
CA THR A 35 12.18 -10.84 -1.99
C THR A 35 11.65 -10.72 -0.56
N LYS A 36 12.25 -11.44 0.40
CA LYS A 36 11.89 -11.31 1.81
C LYS A 36 12.07 -9.89 2.32
N ASP A 37 13.21 -9.27 2.06
CA ASP A 37 13.52 -7.92 2.55
C ASP A 37 12.61 -6.87 1.90
N ALA A 38 12.26 -7.04 0.63
CA ALA A 38 11.30 -6.18 -0.05
C ALA A 38 9.89 -6.28 0.57
N PHE A 39 9.36 -7.49 0.78
CA PHE A 39 8.06 -7.67 1.43
C PHE A 39 8.05 -7.22 2.89
N MET A 40 9.13 -7.45 3.64
CA MET A 40 9.25 -6.93 5.00
C MET A 40 9.33 -5.39 5.02
N SER A 41 9.93 -4.78 4.00
CA SER A 41 9.96 -3.32 3.87
C SER A 41 8.57 -2.76 3.60
N LEU A 42 7.80 -3.39 2.71
CA LEU A 42 6.39 -3.07 2.46
C LEU A 42 5.56 -3.20 3.74
N ALA A 43 5.64 -4.33 4.43
CA ALA A 43 4.94 -4.52 5.70
C ALA A 43 5.26 -3.41 6.70
N ASN A 44 6.55 -3.09 6.90
CA ASN A 44 6.94 -2.03 7.82
C ASN A 44 6.47 -0.63 7.39
N GLU A 45 6.14 -0.44 6.12
CA GLU A 45 5.57 0.80 5.61
C GLU A 45 4.07 0.91 5.94
N GLU A 46 3.29 -0.12 5.63
CA GLU A 46 1.88 -0.26 6.05
C GLU A 46 1.72 -0.01 7.55
N LEU A 47 2.63 -0.57 8.36
CA LEU A 47 2.62 -0.36 9.80
C LEU A 47 2.81 1.11 10.18
N LYS A 48 3.70 1.84 9.49
CA LYS A 48 3.90 3.28 9.72
C LYS A 48 2.68 4.10 9.30
N HIS A 49 2.03 3.75 8.19
CA HIS A 49 0.78 4.36 7.76
C HIS A 49 -0.33 4.15 8.81
N ALA A 50 -0.48 2.92 9.32
CA ALA A 50 -1.44 2.61 10.37
C ALA A 50 -1.17 3.38 11.68
N GLU A 51 0.09 3.44 12.13
CA GLU A 51 0.50 4.24 13.29
C GLU A 51 0.19 5.72 13.12
N TYR A 52 0.41 6.23 11.91
CA TYR A 52 0.10 7.59 11.55
C TYR A 52 -1.41 7.88 11.62
N LEU A 53 -2.22 7.04 10.98
CA LEU A 53 -3.67 7.18 10.99
C LEU A 53 -4.24 7.07 12.41
N ARG A 54 -3.65 6.24 13.28
CA ARG A 54 -4.00 6.17 14.71
C ARG A 54 -3.75 7.49 15.44
N LYS A 55 -2.59 8.13 15.22
CA LYS A 55 -2.30 9.46 15.81
C LYS A 55 -3.32 10.49 15.34
N LEU A 56 -3.63 10.50 14.04
CA LEU A 56 -4.63 11.39 13.47
C LEU A 56 -6.02 11.16 14.08
N TRP A 57 -6.42 9.90 14.20
CA TRP A 57 -7.69 9.51 14.81
C TRP A 57 -7.80 10.05 16.24
N THR A 58 -6.75 9.88 17.06
CA THR A 58 -6.71 10.37 18.45
C THR A 58 -6.86 11.90 18.53
N VAL A 59 -6.14 12.64 17.68
CA VAL A 59 -6.25 14.12 17.65
C VAL A 59 -7.68 14.55 17.33
N LEU A 60 -8.31 13.93 16.34
CA LEU A 60 -9.68 14.27 15.93
C LEU A 60 -10.73 13.82 16.95
N SER A 61 -10.52 12.69 17.64
CA SER A 61 -11.44 12.20 18.66
C SER A 61 -11.48 13.11 19.90
N ASP A 62 -10.34 13.74 20.20
CA ASP A 62 -10.20 14.64 21.35
C ASP A 62 -10.67 16.08 21.02
N GLY A 63 -11.23 16.30 19.83
CA GLY A 63 -11.72 17.60 19.38
C GLY A 63 -10.64 18.52 18.80
N GLY A 64 -9.44 17.99 18.54
CA GLY A 64 -8.38 18.68 17.82
C GLY A 64 -8.74 18.93 16.35
N GLU A 65 -7.92 19.74 15.69
CA GLU A 65 -8.08 20.08 14.28
C GLU A 65 -7.14 19.24 13.41
N LEU A 66 -7.59 18.97 12.18
CA LEU A 66 -6.81 18.26 11.18
C LEU A 66 -5.75 19.21 10.59
N LYS A 67 -4.48 18.84 10.67
CA LYS A 67 -3.36 19.65 10.16
C LYS A 67 -2.44 18.83 9.26
N ILE A 68 -2.69 18.84 7.96
CA ILE A 68 -1.93 18.03 6.98
C ILE A 68 -0.48 18.48 6.85
N GLU A 69 -0.17 19.72 7.15
CA GLU A 69 1.20 20.22 7.13
C GLU A 69 2.04 19.58 8.24
N GLU A 70 1.45 19.39 9.43
CA GLU A 70 2.11 18.66 10.53
C GLU A 70 2.33 17.20 10.14
N ILE A 71 1.41 16.61 9.38
CA ILE A 71 1.48 15.24 8.85
C ILE A 71 2.66 15.10 7.88
N LEU A 72 2.76 15.95 6.86
CA LEU A 72 3.84 15.91 5.86
C LEU A 72 5.20 16.23 6.50
N SER A 73 5.22 17.07 7.53
CA SER A 73 6.44 17.44 8.26
C SER A 73 6.91 16.38 9.26
N SER A 74 6.07 15.41 9.63
CA SER A 74 6.39 14.36 10.60
C SER A 74 7.36 13.29 10.07
N GLY A 75 7.83 13.43 8.84
CA GLY A 75 8.79 12.52 8.20
C GLY A 75 8.13 11.34 7.49
N ILE A 76 6.82 11.38 7.24
CA ILE A 76 6.16 10.41 6.37
C ILE A 76 6.53 10.75 4.93
N THR A 77 7.52 10.03 4.43
CA THR A 77 7.93 10.09 3.04
C THR A 77 7.05 9.15 2.23
N ILE A 78 6.36 9.69 1.23
CA ILE A 78 5.79 8.86 0.16
C ILE A 78 6.97 8.17 -0.51
N PRO A 79 7.05 6.83 -0.51
CA PRO A 79 8.16 6.15 -1.13
C PRO A 79 8.18 6.44 -2.64
N SER A 80 9.39 6.49 -3.18
CA SER A 80 9.60 6.50 -4.62
C SER A 80 9.40 5.07 -5.17
N PRO A 81 8.88 4.90 -6.40
CA PRO A 81 8.68 3.61 -7.05
C PRO A 81 9.90 2.66 -7.00
N ASP A 82 11.12 3.20 -6.98
CA ASP A 82 12.38 2.44 -7.12
C ASP A 82 13.04 2.00 -5.79
N ILE A 83 12.35 2.02 -4.65
CA ILE A 83 13.01 1.79 -3.35
C ILE A 83 13.30 0.31 -3.05
N TYR A 84 12.47 -0.62 -3.52
CA TYR A 84 12.63 -2.02 -3.14
C TYR A 84 13.60 -2.75 -4.05
N ASN A 85 14.67 -3.28 -3.45
CA ASN A 85 15.62 -4.13 -4.15
C ASN A 85 15.06 -5.56 -4.27
N TRP A 86 14.31 -5.81 -5.32
CA TRP A 86 13.84 -7.15 -5.66
C TRP A 86 14.99 -7.95 -6.27
N ASP A 87 15.45 -8.98 -5.58
CA ASP A 87 16.41 -9.93 -6.15
C ASP A 87 15.87 -10.55 -7.46
N LYS A 88 16.76 -11.13 -8.26
CA LYS A 88 16.33 -12.04 -9.33
C LYS A 88 15.58 -13.20 -8.69
N VAL A 89 14.32 -13.32 -9.07
CA VAL A 89 13.45 -14.39 -8.59
C VAL A 89 13.82 -15.63 -9.34
N ASP A 90 14.07 -16.71 -8.60
CA ASP A 90 14.22 -18.00 -9.21
C ASP A 90 12.91 -18.34 -9.92
N LYS A 91 13.02 -18.77 -11.18
CA LYS A 91 11.92 -19.16 -12.06
C LYS A 91 10.98 -20.16 -11.40
N LEU A 92 11.53 -21.01 -10.51
CA LEU A 92 10.76 -21.97 -9.72
C LEU A 92 9.66 -21.32 -8.86
N TYR A 93 9.84 -20.06 -8.47
CA TYR A 93 8.95 -19.34 -7.55
C TYR A 93 8.20 -18.18 -8.21
N ALA A 94 8.39 -17.96 -9.52
CA ALA A 94 7.77 -16.84 -10.24
C ALA A 94 6.24 -16.85 -10.14
N THR A 95 5.59 -18.01 -10.21
CA THR A 95 4.12 -18.12 -10.12
C THR A 95 3.58 -17.80 -8.72
N LEU A 96 4.32 -18.17 -7.67
CA LEU A 96 3.99 -17.81 -6.28
C LEU A 96 4.07 -16.29 -6.11
N GLU A 97 5.20 -15.70 -6.52
CA GLU A 97 5.39 -14.25 -6.40
C GLU A 97 4.40 -13.45 -7.25
N MET A 98 4.13 -13.88 -8.49
CA MET A 98 3.06 -13.30 -9.32
C MET A 98 1.70 -13.34 -8.61
N SER A 99 1.39 -14.41 -7.89
CA SER A 99 0.14 -14.52 -7.14
C SER A 99 0.09 -13.52 -5.98
N ILE A 100 1.21 -13.34 -5.27
CA ILE A 100 1.33 -12.35 -4.20
C ILE A 100 1.12 -10.93 -4.75
N PHE A 101 1.81 -10.55 -5.82
CA PHE A 101 1.64 -9.24 -6.44
C PHE A 101 0.23 -9.04 -7.00
N GLY A 102 -0.37 -10.08 -7.58
CA GLY A 102 -1.76 -10.03 -8.05
C GLY A 102 -2.76 -9.75 -6.92
N ILE A 103 -2.56 -10.35 -5.75
CA ILE A 103 -3.38 -10.08 -4.55
C ILE A 103 -3.11 -8.67 -4.03
N GLY A 104 -1.84 -8.26 -3.89
CA GLY A 104 -1.48 -6.91 -3.45
C GLY A 104 -2.11 -5.83 -4.34
N MET A 105 -2.00 -5.97 -5.67
CA MET A 105 -2.66 -5.07 -6.63
C MET A 105 -4.18 -4.98 -6.42
N GLN A 106 -4.84 -6.07 -6.03
CA GLN A 106 -6.27 -6.07 -5.75
C GLN A 106 -6.59 -5.35 -4.44
N MET A 107 -5.77 -5.54 -3.40
CA MET A 107 -5.86 -4.81 -2.14
C MET A 107 -5.71 -3.31 -2.39
N GLU A 108 -4.65 -2.88 -3.09
CA GLU A 108 -4.41 -1.46 -3.36
C GLU A 108 -5.52 -0.81 -4.18
N LYS A 109 -6.04 -1.49 -5.20
CA LYS A 109 -7.20 -0.98 -5.96
C LYS A 109 -8.43 -0.81 -5.06
N SER A 110 -8.65 -1.75 -4.15
CA SER A 110 -9.80 -1.71 -3.25
C SER A 110 -9.67 -0.58 -2.22
N SER A 111 -8.44 -0.32 -1.72
CA SER A 111 -8.13 0.84 -0.88
C SER A 111 -8.31 2.16 -1.63
N ILE A 112 -7.81 2.26 -2.87
CA ILE A 112 -8.01 3.44 -3.74
C ILE A 112 -9.49 3.73 -3.93
N ASP A 113 -10.27 2.74 -4.35
CA ASP A 113 -11.70 2.88 -4.60
C ASP A 113 -12.42 3.34 -3.30
N PHE A 114 -12.06 2.74 -2.16
CA PHE A 114 -12.61 3.12 -0.86
C PHE A 114 -12.30 4.59 -0.49
N TYR A 115 -11.07 5.05 -0.71
CA TYR A 115 -10.68 6.43 -0.41
C TYR A 115 -11.26 7.44 -1.40
N GLU A 116 -11.39 7.08 -2.68
CA GLU A 116 -12.08 7.90 -3.68
C GLU A 116 -13.56 8.10 -3.29
N ASP A 117 -14.25 7.02 -2.91
CA ASP A 117 -15.62 7.06 -2.39
C ASP A 117 -15.74 7.89 -1.09
N ALA A 118 -14.76 7.78 -0.20
CA ALA A 118 -14.73 8.53 1.06
C ALA A 118 -14.55 10.04 0.81
N LYS A 119 -13.69 10.40 -0.15
CA LYS A 119 -13.43 11.78 -0.55
C LYS A 119 -14.67 12.49 -1.06
N GLU A 120 -15.56 11.78 -1.75
CA GLU A 120 -16.83 12.34 -2.25
C GLU A 120 -17.83 12.65 -1.14
N LYS A 121 -17.78 11.90 -0.03
CA LYS A 121 -18.72 12.01 1.10
C LYS A 121 -18.37 13.15 2.05
N VAL A 122 -17.09 13.49 2.16
CA VAL A 122 -16.63 14.57 3.06
C VAL A 122 -16.74 15.96 2.43
N LYS A 123 -17.10 16.95 3.25
CA LYS A 123 -17.26 18.35 2.80
C LYS A 123 -16.02 19.21 3.03
N SER A 124 -15.27 18.93 4.09
CA SER A 124 -14.09 19.72 4.45
C SER A 124 -12.98 19.52 3.42
N GLN A 125 -12.38 20.61 2.94
CA GLN A 125 -11.22 20.54 2.04
C GLN A 125 -10.08 19.77 2.69
N THR A 126 -9.84 20.01 3.98
CA THR A 126 -8.81 19.33 4.75
C THR A 126 -9.02 17.82 4.83
N SER A 127 -10.27 17.33 4.91
CA SER A 127 -10.55 15.89 4.85
C SER A 127 -10.33 15.32 3.44
N LYS A 128 -10.62 16.10 2.39
CA LYS A 128 -10.34 15.70 1.00
C LYS A 128 -8.85 15.57 0.74
N ASP A 129 -8.07 16.51 1.25
CA ASP A 129 -6.61 16.51 1.12
C ASP A 129 -5.99 15.29 1.83
N LEU A 130 -6.59 14.83 2.94
CA LEU A 130 -6.18 13.59 3.61
C LEU A 130 -6.40 12.39 2.69
N PHE A 131 -7.59 12.26 2.09
CA PHE A 131 -7.86 11.14 1.19
C PHE A 131 -7.01 11.20 -0.07
N ASP A 132 -6.71 12.39 -0.59
CA ASP A 132 -5.76 12.53 -1.70
C ASP A 132 -4.36 12.03 -1.34
N LEU A 133 -3.91 12.26 -0.10
CA LEU A 133 -2.65 11.71 0.38
C LEU A 133 -2.68 10.18 0.46
N LEU A 134 -3.74 9.58 1.01
CA LEU A 134 -3.89 8.13 1.13
C LEU A 134 -3.98 7.46 -0.25
N ILE A 135 -4.82 7.99 -1.15
CA ILE A 135 -4.91 7.53 -2.54
C ILE A 135 -3.55 7.57 -3.24
N LYS A 136 -2.73 8.57 -2.93
CA LYS A 136 -1.38 8.68 -3.50
C LYS A 136 -0.44 7.59 -2.98
N TRP A 137 -0.55 7.16 -1.72
CA TRP A 137 0.24 6.04 -1.18
C TRP A 137 -0.10 4.75 -1.94
N GLU A 138 -1.38 4.41 -2.00
CA GLU A 138 -1.82 3.17 -2.65
C GLU A 138 -1.52 3.15 -4.16
N LYS A 139 -1.58 4.31 -4.82
CA LYS A 139 -1.20 4.42 -6.24
C LYS A 139 0.28 4.14 -6.47
N VAL A 140 1.16 4.50 -5.53
CA VAL A 140 2.59 4.17 -5.60
C VAL A 140 2.78 2.66 -5.46
N HIS A 141 2.15 2.03 -4.47
CA HIS A 141 2.22 0.57 -4.29
C HIS A 141 1.66 -0.18 -5.50
N LEU A 142 0.50 0.24 -6.00
CA LEU A 142 -0.14 -0.36 -7.16
C LEU A 142 0.77 -0.32 -8.40
N ASP A 143 1.44 0.80 -8.65
CA ASP A 143 2.38 0.92 -9.77
C ASP A 143 3.57 -0.03 -9.61
N GLN A 144 4.16 -0.08 -8.41
CA GLN A 144 5.27 -0.98 -8.09
C GLN A 144 4.90 -2.46 -8.29
N PHE A 145 3.75 -2.88 -7.77
CA PHE A 145 3.29 -4.26 -7.93
C PHE A 145 2.91 -4.58 -9.37
N SER A 146 2.28 -3.64 -10.09
CA SER A 146 1.95 -3.81 -11.50
C SER A 146 3.20 -4.00 -12.34
N ASN A 147 4.24 -3.20 -12.11
CA ASN A 147 5.52 -3.31 -12.80
C ASN A 147 6.18 -4.67 -12.50
N ARG A 148 6.24 -5.06 -11.23
CA ARG A 148 6.85 -6.35 -10.85
C ARG A 148 6.08 -7.55 -11.39
N TYR A 149 4.75 -7.51 -11.34
CA TYR A 149 3.88 -8.54 -11.91
C TYR A 149 4.10 -8.69 -13.42
N ASN A 150 4.16 -7.58 -14.15
CA ASN A 150 4.37 -7.60 -15.59
C ASN A 150 5.74 -8.16 -15.97
N MET A 151 6.81 -7.80 -15.25
CA MET A 151 8.14 -8.38 -15.47
C MET A 151 8.12 -9.91 -15.29
N LEU A 152 7.56 -10.40 -14.18
CA LEU A 152 7.47 -11.84 -13.91
C LEU A 152 6.60 -12.57 -14.95
N LYS A 153 5.51 -11.93 -15.40
CA LYS A 153 4.63 -12.47 -16.44
C LYS A 153 5.35 -12.60 -17.78
N GLU A 154 6.11 -11.58 -18.18
CA GLU A 154 6.90 -11.59 -19.41
C GLU A 154 7.99 -12.67 -19.39
N ASP A 155 8.73 -12.78 -18.28
CA ASP A 155 9.73 -13.84 -18.09
C ASP A 155 9.10 -15.23 -18.18
N TRP A 156 7.94 -15.43 -17.54
CA TRP A 156 7.21 -16.70 -17.59
C TRP A 156 6.69 -17.00 -18.99
N TRP A 157 6.11 -16.03 -19.70
CA TRP A 157 5.67 -16.21 -21.09
C TRP A 157 6.83 -16.58 -22.03
N ALA A 158 8.00 -15.94 -21.87
CA ALA A 158 9.18 -16.25 -22.66
C ALA A 158 9.63 -17.72 -22.46
N GLU A 159 9.62 -18.20 -21.21
CA GLU A 159 9.97 -19.59 -20.88
C GLU A 159 8.99 -20.61 -21.47
N GLN A 160 7.70 -20.32 -21.38
CA GLN A 160 6.66 -21.20 -21.91
C GLN A 160 6.50 -21.08 -23.44
N ARG A 161 7.26 -20.20 -24.10
CA ARG A 161 7.13 -19.87 -25.53
C ARG A 161 5.73 -19.34 -25.89
N PHE A 162 5.11 -18.61 -24.97
CA PHE A 162 3.85 -17.91 -25.15
C PHE A 162 4.04 -16.41 -25.40
N ALA A 163 5.27 -15.90 -25.33
CA ALA A 163 5.56 -14.49 -25.61
C ALA A 163 5.04 -14.10 -27.00
N PRO A 164 4.30 -12.99 -27.13
CA PRO A 164 3.94 -12.45 -28.43
C PRO A 164 5.23 -12.11 -29.18
N PHE A 165 5.34 -12.66 -30.39
CA PHE A 165 6.49 -12.52 -31.29
C PHE A 165 6.85 -11.06 -31.59
#